data_AF-A0A0B5GEF6-F1
#
_entry.id   AF-A0A0B5GEF6-F1
#
_cell.length_a   1.000
_cell.length_b   1.000
_cell.length_c   1.000
_cell.angle_alpha   90.00
_cell.angle_beta   90.00
_cell.angle_gamma   90.00
#
_symmetry.space_group_name_H-M   'P 1'
#
loop_
_entity.id
_entity.type
_entity.pdbx_description
1 polymer ?
#
loop_
_entity_poly.entity_id
_entity_poly.type
_entity_poly.pdbx_seq_one_letter_code
_entity_poly.pdbx_strand_id
1 'polypeptide(L)'
;INEMILADIDVKGKPTKALVHFDRNGFGYTLDRVSGALLVAEKYDPAVNWATHVDMKTGRPQVVDKYSTQHNGPDVNSKGICPAALGSKDQQPAAFHPKTGLFYVPTNHV
;
A
#
# COMPACT_ATOMS: atom_id res chain seq x y z
N ILE A 1 -7.46 7.45 8.59
CA ILE A 1 -7.36 8.33 7.40
C ILE A 1 -7.56 7.47 6.16
N ASN A 2 -6.93 6.31 6.04
CA ASN A 2 -7.29 5.32 5.03
C ASN A 2 -8.11 4.18 5.68
N GLU A 3 -9.12 3.71 4.96
CA GLU A 3 -10.11 2.71 5.35
C GLU A 3 -9.55 1.28 5.36
N MET A 4 -10.26 0.39 6.06
CA MET A 4 -10.00 -1.05 6.09
C MET A 4 -11.21 -1.77 5.49
N ILE A 5 -11.10 -2.28 4.26
CA ILE A 5 -12.21 -2.94 3.58
C ILE A 5 -12.19 -4.43 3.92
N LEU A 6 -13.25 -4.92 4.55
CA LEU A 6 -13.40 -6.35 4.80
C LEU A 6 -14.01 -7.00 3.55
N ALA A 7 -13.30 -7.97 2.98
CA ALA A 7 -13.71 -8.66 1.76
C ALA A 7 -13.45 -10.15 1.90
N ASP A 8 -14.46 -10.97 1.59
CA ASP A 8 -14.29 -12.41 1.48
C ASP A 8 -13.93 -12.72 0.03
N ILE A 9 -12.65 -12.97 -0.23
CA ILE A 9 -12.06 -13.11 -1.57
C ILE A 9 -11.05 -14.25 -1.60
N ASP A 10 -10.77 -14.76 -2.80
CA ASP A 10 -9.66 -15.67 -3.01
C ASP A 10 -8.35 -14.91 -3.10
N VAL A 11 -7.42 -15.22 -2.20
CA VAL A 11 -6.06 -14.67 -2.22
C VAL A 11 -5.12 -15.79 -2.64
N LYS A 12 -4.48 -15.64 -3.81
CA LYS A 12 -3.61 -16.68 -4.40
C LYS A 12 -4.31 -18.04 -4.50
N GLY A 13 -5.59 -18.04 -4.89
CA GLY A 13 -6.42 -19.24 -5.05
C GLY A 13 -6.94 -19.86 -3.75
N LYS A 14 -6.82 -19.17 -2.60
CA LYS A 14 -7.33 -19.63 -1.31
C LYS A 14 -8.45 -18.73 -0.79
N PRO A 15 -9.63 -19.29 -0.46
CA PRO A 15 -10.70 -18.53 0.19
C PRO A 15 -10.20 -17.91 1.48
N THR A 16 -10.28 -16.58 1.57
CA THR A 16 -9.67 -15.81 2.64
C THR A 16 -10.67 -14.80 3.19
N LYS A 17 -10.75 -14.73 4.52
CA LYS A 17 -11.40 -13.64 5.24
C LYS A 17 -10.47 -12.43 5.22
N ALA A 18 -10.45 -11.68 4.12
CA ALA A 18 -9.47 -10.63 3.91
C ALA A 18 -9.86 -9.29 4.57
N LEU A 19 -8.84 -8.53 4.92
CA LEU A 19 -8.87 -7.08 5.12
C LEU A 19 -7.93 -6.47 4.07
N VAL A 20 -8.44 -5.52 3.28
CA VAL A 20 -7.70 -4.85 2.21
C VAL A 20 -7.56 -3.37 2.54
N HIS A 21 -6.35 -2.85 2.36
CA HIS A 21 -5.98 -1.49 2.70
C HIS A 21 -5.07 -0.89 1.63
N PHE A 22 -5.48 0.24 1.05
CA PHE A 22 -4.66 1.01 0.13
C PHE A 22 -4.04 2.18 0.91
N ASP A 23 -2.76 2.06 1.27
CA ASP A 23 -2.11 3.04 2.14
C ASP A 23 -1.62 4.27 1.36
N ARG A 24 -1.47 5.39 2.07
CA ARG A 24 -0.83 6.62 1.57
C ARG A 24 0.50 6.34 0.89
N ASN A 25 1.28 5.39 1.40
CA ASN A 25 2.60 5.07 0.89
C ASN A 25 2.61 4.42 -0.51
N GLY A 26 1.44 4.16 -1.12
CA GLY A 26 1.30 3.62 -2.47
C GLY A 26 1.36 2.10 -2.57
N PHE A 27 1.43 1.40 -1.44
CA PHE A 27 1.26 -0.05 -1.36
C PHE A 27 -0.16 -0.42 -0.96
N GLY A 28 -0.69 -1.46 -1.62
CA GLY A 28 -1.93 -2.14 -1.30
C GLY A 28 -1.61 -3.38 -0.47
N TYR A 29 -2.23 -3.47 0.70
CA TYR A 29 -2.03 -4.54 1.65
C TYR A 29 -3.28 -5.41 1.71
N THR A 30 -3.10 -6.73 1.62
CA THR A 30 -4.15 -7.71 1.91
C THR A 30 -3.67 -8.57 3.07
N LEU A 31 -4.47 -8.62 4.14
CA LEU A 31 -4.21 -9.40 5.33
C LEU A 31 -5.33 -10.41 5.54
N ASP A 32 -5.02 -11.54 6.17
CA ASP A 32 -6.04 -12.37 6.81
C ASP A 32 -6.54 -11.61 8.05
N ARG A 33 -7.83 -11.22 8.06
CA ARG A 33 -8.38 -10.37 9.11
C ARG A 33 -8.57 -11.08 10.46
N VAL A 34 -8.40 -12.40 10.51
CA VAL A 34 -8.56 -13.20 11.72
C VAL A 34 -7.21 -13.37 12.44
N SER A 35 -6.17 -13.68 11.67
CA SER A 35 -4.82 -13.95 12.19
C SER A 35 -3.87 -12.76 12.11
N GLY A 36 -4.17 -11.75 11.27
CA GLY A 36 -3.28 -10.64 10.96
C GLY A 36 -2.13 -11.01 10.01
N ALA A 37 -2.13 -12.21 9.42
CA ALA A 37 -1.09 -12.63 8.49
C ALA A 37 -1.08 -11.75 7.23
N LEU A 38 0.10 -11.25 6.85
CA LEU A 38 0.28 -10.48 5.62
C LEU A 38 0.30 -11.42 4.40
N LEU A 39 -0.60 -11.18 3.43
CA LEU A 39 -0.80 -12.07 2.28
C LEU A 39 -0.32 -11.45 0.96
N VAL A 40 -0.54 -10.15 0.80
CA VAL A 40 -0.14 -9.34 -0.36
C VAL A 40 0.30 -7.96 0.13
N ALA A 41 1.39 -7.44 -0.45
CA ALA A 41 1.88 -6.09 -0.22
C ALA A 41 2.56 -5.58 -1.50
N GLU A 42 1.77 -4.99 -2.40
CA GLU A 42 2.22 -4.62 -3.75
C GLU A 42 1.96 -3.15 -4.02
N LYS A 43 2.75 -2.55 -4.90
CA LYS A 43 2.49 -1.18 -5.37
C LYS A 43 1.21 -1.16 -6.18
N TYR A 44 0.26 -0.30 -5.83
CA TYR A 44 -0.93 -0.06 -6.67
C TYR A 44 -0.76 1.13 -7.60
N ASP A 45 0.30 1.91 -7.41
CA ASP A 45 0.75 2.99 -8.28
C ASP A 45 2.22 2.70 -8.69
N PRO A 46 2.52 2.55 -10.00
CA PRO A 46 3.86 2.21 -10.45
C PRO A 46 4.89 3.33 -10.23
N ALA A 47 4.47 4.57 -9.98
CA ALA A 47 5.38 5.69 -9.73
C ALA A 47 6.08 5.61 -8.35
N VAL A 48 5.54 4.82 -7.42
CA VAL A 48 6.05 4.67 -6.05
C VAL A 48 7.50 4.22 -6.06
N ASN A 49 8.39 4.99 -5.43
CA ASN A 49 9.83 4.78 -5.50
C ASN A 49 10.56 4.76 -4.16
N TRP A 50 9.93 5.19 -3.06
CA TRP A 50 10.55 5.28 -1.74
C TRP A 50 10.99 3.91 -1.16
N ALA A 51 10.35 2.83 -1.60
CA ALA A 51 10.70 1.45 -1.29
C ALA A 51 10.67 0.58 -2.55
N THR A 52 11.52 -0.45 -2.59
CA THR A 52 11.54 -1.41 -3.70
C THR A 52 10.35 -2.36 -3.63
N HIS A 53 10.15 -2.99 -2.47
CA HIS A 53 9.07 -3.93 -2.16
C HIS A 53 8.86 -4.00 -0.64
N VAL A 54 7.82 -4.72 -0.20
CA VAL A 54 7.65 -5.15 1.18
C VAL A 54 8.19 -6.58 1.32
N ASP A 55 9.14 -6.79 2.23
CA ASP A 55 9.65 -8.13 2.53
C ASP A 55 8.54 -8.93 3.25
N MET A 56 8.03 -9.98 2.60
CA MET A 56 6.88 -10.74 3.09
C MET A 56 7.19 -11.60 4.32
N LYS A 57 8.46 -11.82 4.67
CA LYS A 57 8.86 -12.58 5.86
C LYS A 57 8.85 -11.70 7.11
N THR A 58 9.33 -10.47 6.99
CA THR A 58 9.47 -9.51 8.08
C THR A 58 8.31 -8.51 8.13
N GLY A 59 7.56 -8.35 7.04
CA GLY A 59 6.52 -7.34 6.87
C GLY A 59 7.07 -5.92 6.67
N ARG A 60 8.39 -5.76 6.43
CA ARG A 60 9.04 -4.45 6.39
C ARG A 60 9.29 -3.98 4.96
N PRO A 61 8.95 -2.72 4.63
CA PRO A 61 9.32 -2.11 3.35
C PRO A 61 10.84 -1.95 3.24
N GLN A 62 11.40 -2.34 2.09
CA GLN A 62 12.81 -2.17 1.78
C GLN A 62 13.04 -0.78 1.18
N VAL A 63 13.36 0.17 2.07
CA VAL A 63 13.56 1.60 1.75
C VAL A 63 14.70 1.78 0.75
N VAL A 64 14.51 2.68 -0.20
CA VAL A 64 15.55 3.10 -1.15
C VAL A 64 16.25 4.34 -0.60
N ASP A 65 17.52 4.20 -0.24
CA ASP A 65 18.30 5.26 0.43
C ASP A 65 18.23 6.62 -0.29
N LYS A 66 18.28 6.62 -1.63
CA LYS A 66 18.15 7.83 -2.47
C LYS A 66 16.92 8.68 -2.12
N TYR A 67 15.81 8.04 -1.75
CA TYR A 67 14.53 8.69 -1.47
C TYR A 67 14.24 8.81 0.04
N SER A 68 15.14 8.35 0.89
CA SER A 68 14.99 8.43 2.35
C SER A 68 15.43 9.80 2.86
N THR A 69 14.48 10.57 3.42
CA THR A 69 14.77 11.87 4.04
C THR A 69 15.70 11.73 5.24
N GLN A 70 15.60 10.63 5.98
CA GLN A 70 16.49 10.34 7.10
C GLN A 70 17.91 10.01 6.64
N HIS A 71 18.07 9.24 5.56
CA HIS A 71 19.39 8.90 5.02
C HIS A 71 20.09 10.13 4.45
N ASN A 72 19.34 10.98 3.75
CA ASN A 72 19.86 12.22 3.18
C ASN A 72 20.20 13.28 4.25
N GLY A 73 19.56 13.21 5.42
CA GLY A 73 19.87 14.02 6.59
C GLY A 73 19.02 15.29 6.74
N PRO A 74 19.06 15.93 7.92
CA PRO A 74 18.40 17.21 8.17
C PRO A 74 18.98 18.31 7.27
N ASP A 75 18.19 19.33 6.99
CA ASP A 75 18.57 20.48 6.15
C ASP A 75 18.96 20.13 4.70
N VAL A 76 18.67 18.90 4.25
CA VAL A 76 18.86 18.44 2.87
C VAL A 76 17.53 18.25 2.17
N ASN A 77 17.37 18.89 1.01
CA ASN A 77 16.17 18.73 0.19
C ASN A 77 16.24 17.41 -0.61
N SER A 78 15.50 16.39 -0.16
CA SER A 78 15.31 15.13 -0.88
C SER A 78 14.31 15.29 -2.03
N LYS A 79 14.73 15.02 -3.26
CA LYS A 79 13.95 15.33 -4.47
C LYS A 79 13.41 14.08 -5.16
N GLY A 80 12.26 14.22 -5.82
CA GLY A 80 11.67 13.19 -6.68
C GLY A 80 11.16 11.97 -5.92
N ILE A 81 10.79 12.12 -4.65
CA ILE A 81 10.16 11.07 -3.86
C ILE A 81 8.71 10.90 -4.34
N CYS A 82 8.33 9.66 -4.63
CA CYS A 82 6.96 9.29 -4.96
C CYS A 82 6.48 8.19 -3.99
N PRO A 83 5.28 8.34 -3.40
CA PRO A 83 4.35 9.47 -3.57
C PRO A 83 4.78 10.73 -2.79
N ALA A 84 4.14 11.86 -3.09
CA ALA A 84 4.20 13.04 -2.23
C ALA A 84 3.63 12.74 -0.83
N ALA A 85 3.79 13.67 0.12
CA ALA A 85 3.33 13.47 1.49
C ALA A 85 1.82 13.16 1.60
N LEU A 86 1.00 13.70 0.69
CA LEU A 86 -0.44 13.41 0.56
C LEU A 86 -0.76 11.97 0.09
N GLY A 87 0.26 11.21 -0.32
CA GLY A 87 0.18 9.80 -0.68
C GLY A 87 -0.48 9.51 -2.04
N SER A 88 -0.31 8.29 -2.55
CA SER A 88 -1.03 7.83 -3.76
C SER A 88 -2.54 7.70 -3.51
N LYS A 89 -2.99 7.74 -2.26
CA LYS A 89 -4.39 7.86 -1.81
C LYS A 89 -4.43 8.52 -0.42
N ASP A 90 -5.35 9.42 -0.19
CA ASP A 90 -5.58 10.05 1.12
C ASP A 90 -6.90 9.55 1.75
N GLN A 91 -7.72 10.45 2.32
CA GLN A 91 -8.96 10.11 3.01
C GLN A 91 -10.06 9.49 2.15
N GLN A 92 -9.98 9.68 0.82
CA GLN A 92 -11.01 9.21 -0.08
C GLN A 92 -11.15 7.67 -0.03
N PRO A 93 -12.33 7.13 0.29
CA PRO A 93 -12.51 5.69 0.46
C PRO A 93 -12.57 4.97 -0.89
N ALA A 94 -11.93 3.81 -0.98
CA ALA A 94 -12.13 2.88 -2.09
C ALA A 94 -13.45 2.10 -1.94
N ALA A 95 -13.96 1.59 -3.06
CA ALA A 95 -15.15 0.73 -3.09
C ALA A 95 -14.79 -0.69 -3.52
N PHE A 96 -15.47 -1.70 -2.98
CA PHE A 96 -15.32 -3.11 -3.37
C PHE A 96 -16.59 -3.64 -4.00
N HIS A 97 -16.46 -4.32 -5.15
CA HIS A 97 -17.58 -4.94 -5.83
C HIS A 97 -17.50 -6.48 -5.75
N PRO A 98 -18.33 -7.14 -4.92
CA PRO A 98 -18.15 -8.55 -4.57
C PRO A 98 -18.34 -9.52 -5.73
N LYS A 99 -19.14 -9.16 -6.76
CA LYS A 99 -19.34 -10.06 -7.92
C LYS A 99 -18.16 -10.08 -8.87
N THR A 100 -17.38 -9.00 -8.94
CA THR A 100 -16.20 -8.91 -9.82
C THR A 100 -14.91 -9.14 -9.05
N GLY A 101 -14.93 -9.04 -7.72
CA GLY A 101 -13.73 -9.12 -6.89
C GLY A 101 -12.81 -7.90 -7.01
N LEU A 102 -13.30 -6.80 -7.62
CA LEU A 102 -12.48 -5.62 -7.91
C LEU A 102 -12.64 -4.54 -6.83
N PHE A 103 -11.52 -3.87 -6.57
CA PHE A 103 -11.45 -2.65 -5.78
C PHE A 103 -11.31 -1.44 -6.70
N TYR A 104 -12.10 -0.41 -6.46
CA TYR A 104 -12.07 0.87 -7.17
C TYR A 104 -11.47 1.92 -6.25
N VAL A 105 -10.25 2.33 -6.54
CA VAL A 105 -9.44 3.16 -5.65
C VAL A 105 -9.29 4.56 -6.25
N PRO A 106 -9.80 5.61 -5.60
CA PRO A 106 -9.59 6.98 -6.06
C PRO A 106 -8.19 7.47 -5.68
N THR A 107 -7.28 7.52 -6.66
CA THR A 107 -5.84 7.80 -6.46
C THR A 107 -5.45 9.25 -6.72
N ASN A 108 -4.33 9.66 -6.11
CA ASN A 108 -3.69 10.96 -6.34
C ASN A 108 -2.44 10.76 -7.21
N HIS A 109 -2.25 11.63 -8.22
CA HIS A 109 -1.01 11.68 -9.01
C HIS A 109 -0.55 13.13 -9.09
N VAL A 110 0.35 13.50 -8.18
CA VAL A 110 0.79 14.89 -7.93
C VAL A 110 2.30 14.95 -7.88
#